data_AF-A0A8G1EGZ4-F1
#
_entry.id   AF-A0A8G1EGZ4-F1
#
_cell.length_a   1.000
_cell.length_b   1.000
_cell.length_c   1.000
_cell.angle_alpha   90.00
_cell.angle_beta   90.00
_cell.angle_gamma   90.00
#
_symmetry.space_group_name_H-M   'P 1'
#
loop_
_entity.id
_entity.type
_entity.pdbx_description
1 polymer ?
#
loop_
_entity_poly.entity_id
_entity_poly.type
_entity_poly.pdbx_seq_one_letter_code
_entity_poly.pdbx_strand_id
1 'polypeptide(L)'
;MKLRLLATALLLTFVVAFVGLGVLLVFHPGHGGPQVSLEIVPPDEIPAVVREAERHFTSNLTGAVAGDATLVRSLDRNIRDFYLVPFHREEVTAVAQISVSENGTPDFSQWRHDLSGTVAWMHPPFTAAILMLRNAGYTGGKWKARMVSVSGGEPVMPYFWEFEEEAGERVYIGYDQKNDEIKLYSKLVPDLWPNDRKSDPQNPRPDSPVSPA
;
A
#
# COMPACT_ATOMS: atom_id res chain seq x y z
N MET A 1 36.51 -7.95 -39.97
CA MET A 1 35.61 -6.79 -39.74
C MET A 1 34.13 -7.19 -39.87
N LYS A 2 33.68 -8.22 -39.13
CA LYS A 2 32.29 -8.74 -39.19
C LYS A 2 31.77 -9.27 -37.83
N LEU A 3 32.40 -8.86 -36.71
CA LEU A 3 32.05 -9.38 -35.37
C LEU A 3 31.66 -8.30 -34.35
N ARG A 4 31.47 -7.05 -34.80
CA ARG A 4 31.01 -5.94 -33.93
C ARG A 4 29.63 -5.39 -34.27
N LEU A 5 28.97 -5.94 -35.29
CA LEU A 5 27.63 -5.50 -35.73
C LEU A 5 26.48 -6.40 -35.24
N LEU A 6 26.76 -7.57 -34.65
CA LEU A 6 25.72 -8.44 -34.08
C LEU A 6 25.39 -8.13 -32.61
N ALA A 7 26.29 -7.47 -31.88
CA ALA A 7 26.07 -7.18 -30.46
C ALA A 7 25.08 -6.01 -30.24
N THR A 8 24.99 -5.09 -31.18
CA THR A 8 24.11 -3.91 -31.05
C THR A 8 22.67 -4.18 -31.48
N ALA A 9 22.43 -5.21 -32.29
CA ALA A 9 21.09 -5.61 -32.72
C ALA A 9 20.38 -6.51 -31.70
N LEU A 10 21.11 -7.19 -30.82
CA LEU A 10 20.51 -8.03 -29.77
C LEU A 10 20.14 -7.23 -28.51
N LEU A 11 20.77 -6.08 -28.30
CA LEU A 11 20.49 -5.21 -27.14
C LEU A 11 19.26 -4.32 -27.35
N LEU A 12 18.83 -4.11 -28.60
CA LEU A 12 17.66 -3.27 -28.92
C LEU A 12 16.33 -4.03 -28.86
N THR A 13 16.34 -5.37 -28.85
CA THR A 13 15.10 -6.17 -28.74
C THR A 13 14.72 -6.48 -27.30
N PHE A 14 15.61 -6.21 -26.33
CA PHE A 14 15.35 -6.50 -24.91
C PHE A 14 14.80 -5.30 -24.12
N VAL A 15 14.76 -4.10 -24.70
CA VAL A 15 14.38 -2.86 -24.00
C VAL A 15 13.03 -2.28 -24.46
N VAL A 16 12.33 -2.91 -25.41
CA VAL A 16 10.99 -2.46 -25.87
C VAL A 16 9.90 -3.49 -25.58
N ALA A 17 9.81 -3.95 -24.33
CA ALA A 17 8.70 -4.80 -23.87
C ALA A 17 8.23 -4.47 -22.44
N PHE A 18 8.43 -3.22 -21.97
CA PHE A 18 7.95 -2.77 -20.66
C PHE A 18 7.13 -1.47 -20.73
N VAL A 19 6.48 -1.21 -21.87
CA VAL A 19 5.48 -0.14 -21.96
C VAL A 19 4.21 -0.76 -22.51
N GLY A 20 3.23 -0.96 -21.63
CA GLY A 20 1.87 -1.32 -22.01
C GLY A 20 1.59 -2.82 -22.06
N LEU A 21 1.67 -3.50 -20.92
CA LEU A 21 0.93 -4.74 -20.74
C LEU A 21 0.25 -4.69 -19.37
N GLY A 22 -1.04 -4.34 -19.38
CA GLY A 22 -1.94 -4.74 -18.29
C GLY A 22 -1.87 -6.26 -18.22
N VAL A 23 -1.06 -6.76 -17.28
CA VAL A 23 -0.86 -8.19 -17.13
C VAL A 23 -2.10 -8.76 -16.45
N LEU A 24 -3.04 -9.21 -17.26
CA LEU A 24 -3.92 -10.30 -16.87
C LEU A 24 -3.01 -11.52 -16.67
N LEU A 25 -2.52 -11.75 -15.45
CA LEU A 25 -1.85 -13.00 -15.08
C LEU A 25 -2.91 -14.10 -15.04
N VAL A 26 -3.20 -14.69 -16.21
CA VAL A 26 -3.96 -15.93 -16.31
C VAL A 26 -2.98 -17.07 -16.10
N PHE A 27 -2.78 -17.47 -14.85
CA PHE A 27 -2.15 -18.75 -14.51
C PHE A 27 -3.15 -19.89 -14.78
N HIS A 28 -2.85 -20.79 -15.71
CA HIS A 28 -3.50 -22.10 -15.86
C HIS A 28 -2.48 -23.11 -16.43
N PRO A 29 -2.61 -24.44 -16.22
CA PRO A 29 -3.29 -25.18 -15.15
C PRO A 29 -2.38 -26.22 -14.48
N GLY A 30 -2.55 -26.47 -13.17
CA GLY A 30 -1.84 -27.57 -12.50
C GLY A 30 -1.69 -27.43 -10.98
N HIS A 31 -2.78 -27.05 -10.30
CA HIS A 31 -3.10 -27.15 -8.87
C HIS A 31 -4.01 -25.96 -8.55
N GLY A 32 -5.28 -26.25 -8.23
CA GLY A 32 -6.30 -25.23 -7.96
C GLY A 32 -5.87 -24.32 -6.82
N GLY A 33 -5.40 -23.12 -7.17
CA GLY A 33 -5.21 -22.01 -6.25
C GLY A 33 -6.37 -21.03 -6.38
N PRO A 34 -6.53 -20.11 -5.41
CA PRO A 34 -7.58 -19.13 -5.46
C PRO A 34 -7.41 -18.24 -6.70
N GLN A 35 -8.50 -18.00 -7.44
CA GLN A 35 -8.50 -17.01 -8.51
C GLN A 35 -8.68 -15.64 -7.88
N VAL A 36 -7.62 -14.82 -7.85
CA VAL A 36 -7.65 -13.50 -7.20
C VAL A 36 -7.64 -12.38 -8.25
N SER A 37 -8.63 -11.48 -8.15
CA SER A 37 -8.69 -10.22 -8.88
C SER A 37 -8.30 -9.06 -7.96
N LEU A 38 -7.37 -8.21 -8.39
CA LEU A 38 -6.88 -7.09 -7.60
C LEU A 38 -7.62 -5.79 -7.96
N GLU A 39 -8.06 -5.06 -6.94
CA GLU A 39 -8.53 -3.68 -7.09
C GLU A 39 -7.31 -2.77 -7.35
N ILE A 40 -7.26 -2.21 -8.56
CA ILE A 40 -6.22 -1.29 -8.99
C ILE A 40 -6.78 0.12 -9.09
N VAL A 41 -5.91 1.12 -8.95
CA VAL A 41 -6.25 2.52 -9.23
C VAL A 41 -6.58 2.68 -10.72
N PRO A 42 -7.71 3.30 -11.10
CA PRO A 42 -8.01 3.62 -12.49
C PRO A 42 -6.88 4.45 -13.14
N PRO A 43 -6.35 4.05 -14.32
CA PRO A 43 -5.20 4.73 -14.93
C PRO A 43 -5.41 6.22 -15.22
N ASP A 44 -6.66 6.65 -15.42
CA ASP A 44 -7.06 8.04 -15.66
C ASP A 44 -7.07 8.90 -14.38
N GLU A 45 -7.18 8.29 -13.20
CA GLU A 45 -7.10 8.99 -11.91
C GLU A 45 -5.65 9.26 -11.49
N ILE A 46 -4.71 8.37 -11.84
CA ILE A 46 -3.29 8.43 -11.41
C ILE A 46 -2.68 9.81 -11.66
N PRO A 47 -2.80 10.44 -12.85
CA PRO A 47 -2.17 11.74 -13.10
C PRO A 47 -2.70 12.86 -12.19
N ALA A 48 -3.98 12.82 -11.81
CA ALA A 48 -4.56 13.85 -10.94
C ALA A 48 -4.06 13.69 -9.50
N VAL A 49 -4.00 12.46 -9.02
CA VAL A 49 -3.50 12.11 -7.67
C VAL A 49 -2.02 12.47 -7.52
N VAL A 50 -1.19 12.12 -8.51
CA VAL A 50 0.25 12.43 -8.49
C VAL A 50 0.48 13.93 -8.54
N ARG A 51 -0.22 14.66 -9.43
CA ARG A 51 -0.12 16.12 -9.51
C ARG A 51 -0.50 16.78 -8.19
N GLU A 52 -1.54 16.29 -7.53
CA GLU A 52 -1.94 16.86 -6.24
C GLU A 52 -0.84 16.67 -5.20
N ALA A 53 -0.21 15.51 -5.11
CA ALA A 53 0.96 15.32 -4.23
C ALA A 53 2.13 16.27 -4.60
N GLU A 54 2.44 16.41 -5.88
CA GLU A 54 3.54 17.26 -6.39
C GLU A 54 3.38 18.74 -6.04
N ARG A 55 2.15 19.25 -5.97
CA ARG A 55 1.88 20.64 -5.55
C ARG A 55 2.33 20.94 -4.13
N HIS A 56 2.49 19.91 -3.31
CA HIS A 56 2.91 19.99 -1.91
C HIS A 56 4.37 19.56 -1.71
N PHE A 57 5.18 19.50 -2.77
CA PHE A 57 6.60 19.19 -2.65
C PHE A 57 7.36 20.22 -1.82
N THR A 58 8.10 19.72 -0.86
CA THR A 58 9.19 20.43 -0.18
C THR A 58 10.47 20.32 -1.01
N SER A 59 11.47 21.17 -0.74
CA SER A 59 12.73 21.22 -1.53
C SER A 59 13.53 19.90 -1.53
N ASN A 60 13.38 19.09 -0.49
CA ASN A 60 13.97 17.75 -0.41
C ASN A 60 13.30 16.71 -1.32
N LEU A 61 12.10 16.97 -1.85
CA LEU A 61 11.40 16.11 -2.80
C LEU A 61 11.50 16.59 -4.25
N THR A 62 12.10 17.75 -4.50
CA THR A 62 12.31 18.25 -5.86
C THR A 62 13.12 17.24 -6.69
N GLY A 63 12.56 16.81 -7.82
CA GLY A 63 13.16 15.79 -8.69
C GLY A 63 12.91 14.34 -8.24
N ALA A 64 12.09 14.11 -7.21
CA ALA A 64 11.62 12.77 -6.87
C ALA A 64 10.67 12.23 -7.94
N VAL A 65 10.71 10.91 -8.13
CA VAL A 65 9.85 10.21 -9.10
C VAL A 65 8.75 9.47 -8.34
N ALA A 66 7.51 9.65 -8.78
CA ALA A 66 6.37 8.91 -8.27
C ALA A 66 6.47 7.43 -8.65
N GLY A 67 6.22 6.53 -7.70
CA GLY A 67 5.97 5.12 -7.95
C GLY A 67 4.47 4.83 -8.11
N ASP A 68 4.12 3.54 -8.07
CA ASP A 68 2.75 3.11 -8.27
C ASP A 68 1.84 3.57 -7.13
N ALA A 69 0.81 4.33 -7.48
CA ALA A 69 -0.22 4.75 -6.54
C ALA A 69 -1.08 3.55 -6.11
N THR A 70 -1.40 3.47 -4.82
CA THR A 70 -2.26 2.43 -4.25
C THR A 70 -3.48 3.05 -3.62
N LEU A 71 -4.68 2.58 -3.99
CA LEU A 71 -5.92 2.97 -3.31
C LEU A 71 -6.10 2.13 -2.04
N VAL A 72 -6.29 2.80 -0.92
CA VAL A 72 -6.57 2.20 0.38
C VAL A 72 -7.99 2.52 0.78
N ARG A 73 -8.77 1.47 1.05
CA ARG A 73 -10.12 1.60 1.60
C ARG A 73 -10.07 1.70 3.11
N SER A 74 -10.67 2.74 3.68
CA SER A 74 -10.79 2.83 5.12
C SER A 74 -11.91 1.89 5.60
N LEU A 75 -11.60 1.04 6.58
CA LEU A 75 -12.63 0.28 7.29
C LEU A 75 -13.35 1.12 8.36
N ASP A 76 -12.78 2.27 8.73
CA ASP A 76 -13.46 3.27 9.54
C ASP A 76 -14.27 4.20 8.65
N ARG A 77 -15.58 4.23 8.87
CA ARG A 77 -16.53 5.05 8.09
C ARG A 77 -16.33 6.56 8.26
N ASN A 78 -15.62 6.99 9.31
CA ASN A 78 -15.32 8.39 9.57
C ASN A 78 -14.02 8.85 8.87
N ILE A 79 -13.25 7.92 8.31
CA ILE A 79 -12.03 8.21 7.58
C ILE A 79 -12.30 7.96 6.11
N ARG A 80 -12.00 8.95 5.26
CA ARG A 80 -12.14 8.84 3.81
C ARG A 80 -11.16 7.80 3.28
N ASP A 81 -11.52 7.15 2.18
CA ASP A 81 -10.55 6.40 1.38
C ASP A 81 -9.43 7.34 0.89
N PHE A 82 -8.26 6.79 0.62
CA PHE A 82 -7.13 7.60 0.19
C PHE A 82 -6.18 6.82 -0.72
N TYR A 83 -5.45 7.55 -1.55
CA TYR A 83 -4.31 7.03 -2.28
C TYR A 83 -3.04 7.18 -1.45
N LEU A 84 -2.16 6.20 -1.57
CA LEU A 84 -0.77 6.31 -1.20
C LEU A 84 0.07 6.44 -2.45
N VAL A 85 0.85 7.51 -2.52
CA VAL A 85 1.75 7.78 -3.65
C VAL A 85 3.18 7.79 -3.12
N PRO A 86 3.96 6.73 -3.39
CA PRO A 86 5.36 6.72 -3.01
C PRO A 86 6.17 7.61 -3.95
N PHE A 87 7.13 8.34 -3.40
CA PHE A 87 8.08 9.17 -4.12
C PHE A 87 9.48 8.77 -3.72
N HIS A 88 10.35 8.58 -4.71
CA HIS A 88 11.71 8.13 -4.50
C HIS A 88 12.71 9.12 -5.12
N ARG A 89 13.74 9.45 -4.37
CA ARG A 89 14.92 10.19 -4.86
C ARG A 89 16.15 9.76 -4.05
N GLU A 90 17.10 9.09 -4.68
CA GLU A 90 18.30 8.59 -4.01
C GLU A 90 17.93 7.76 -2.76
N GLU A 91 18.30 8.23 -1.56
CA GLU A 91 18.00 7.59 -0.26
C GLU A 91 16.70 8.09 0.39
N VAL A 92 16.04 9.09 -0.21
CA VAL A 92 14.79 9.65 0.30
C VAL A 92 13.61 8.88 -0.27
N THR A 93 12.89 8.21 0.62
CA THR A 93 11.57 7.66 0.32
C THR A 93 10.51 8.39 1.14
N ALA A 94 9.57 9.02 0.44
CA ALA A 94 8.41 9.66 1.04
C ALA A 94 7.13 9.06 0.46
N VAL A 95 6.04 9.09 1.23
CA VAL A 95 4.73 8.66 0.77
C VAL A 95 3.75 9.79 1.03
N ALA A 96 3.09 10.26 -0.03
CA ALA A 96 1.97 11.17 0.10
C ALA A 96 0.68 10.37 0.33
N GLN A 97 -0.14 10.85 1.26
CA GLN A 97 -1.52 10.43 1.39
C GLN A 97 -2.44 11.47 0.78
N ILE A 98 -3.26 11.05 -0.19
CA ILE A 98 -4.21 11.90 -0.91
C ILE A 98 -5.61 11.35 -0.68
N SER A 99 -6.46 12.08 0.04
CA SER A 99 -7.84 11.69 0.32
C SER A 99 -8.69 11.70 -0.94
N VAL A 100 -9.60 10.72 -1.05
CA VAL A 100 -10.69 10.74 -2.02
C VAL A 100 -11.81 11.60 -1.44
N SER A 101 -12.03 12.78 -1.99
CA SER A 101 -13.16 13.62 -1.56
C SER A 101 -14.49 13.15 -2.16
N GLU A 102 -15.61 13.59 -1.58
CA GLU A 102 -16.96 13.17 -2.00
C GLU A 102 -17.28 13.53 -3.46
N ASN A 103 -16.65 14.57 -4.01
CA ASN A 103 -16.84 15.00 -5.40
C ASN A 103 -15.82 14.34 -6.37
N GLY A 104 -15.02 13.38 -5.89
CA GLY A 104 -14.00 12.68 -6.67
C GLY A 104 -12.71 13.48 -6.88
N THR A 105 -12.57 14.67 -6.29
CA THR A 105 -11.34 15.46 -6.40
C THR A 105 -10.29 14.94 -5.39
N PRO A 106 -9.06 14.64 -5.82
CA PRO A 106 -7.98 14.30 -4.88
C PRO A 106 -7.67 15.49 -3.97
N ASP A 107 -7.51 15.22 -2.67
CA ASP A 107 -7.27 16.24 -1.64
C ASP A 107 -6.05 15.86 -0.80
N PHE A 108 -4.98 16.66 -0.88
CA PHE A 108 -3.76 16.38 -0.14
C PHE A 108 -4.03 16.32 1.37
N SER A 109 -3.59 15.23 2.01
CA SER A 109 -3.82 15.02 3.44
C SER A 109 -2.54 15.16 4.25
N GLN A 110 -1.52 14.35 3.96
CA GLN A 110 -0.28 14.36 4.72
C GLN A 110 0.88 13.74 3.94
N TRP A 111 2.10 14.11 4.34
CA TRP A 111 3.33 13.43 3.95
C TRP A 111 3.80 12.50 5.07
N ARG A 112 4.42 11.39 4.66
CA ARG A 112 5.28 10.56 5.51
C ARG A 112 6.67 10.56 4.90
N HIS A 113 7.66 11.01 5.67
CA HIS A 113 9.07 11.08 5.27
C HIS A 113 9.90 10.00 5.99
N ASP A 114 11.16 9.86 5.56
CA ASP A 114 12.18 9.01 6.20
C ASP A 114 11.72 7.56 6.39
N LEU A 115 11.05 7.03 5.36
CA LEU A 115 10.63 5.63 5.33
C LEU A 115 11.74 4.70 4.84
N SER A 116 13.01 5.11 4.95
CA SER A 116 14.17 4.29 4.62
C SER A 116 14.22 3.10 5.58
N GLY A 117 13.75 1.95 5.10
CA GLY A 117 13.53 0.74 5.89
C GLY A 117 12.08 0.48 6.29
N THR A 118 11.16 1.44 6.13
CA THR A 118 9.76 1.37 6.60
C THR A 118 8.74 1.04 5.48
N VAL A 119 9.05 1.35 4.21
CA VAL A 119 8.12 1.07 3.08
C VAL A 119 7.84 -0.42 2.90
N ALA A 120 8.82 -1.28 3.16
CA ALA A 120 8.66 -2.73 3.09
C ALA A 120 7.67 -3.29 4.14
N TRP A 121 7.29 -2.50 5.16
CA TRP A 121 6.43 -2.93 6.27
C TRP A 121 5.01 -2.37 6.21
N MET A 122 4.72 -1.49 5.23
CA MET A 122 3.40 -0.88 5.14
C MET A 122 2.32 -1.92 4.85
N HIS A 123 2.64 -2.91 4.01
CA HIS A 123 1.85 -4.11 3.77
C HIS A 123 2.74 -5.19 3.18
N PRO A 124 2.40 -6.48 3.34
CA PRO A 124 3.13 -7.54 2.66
C PRO A 124 3.01 -7.42 1.13
N PRO A 125 4.02 -7.87 0.37
CA PRO A 125 3.91 -7.99 -1.08
C PRO A 125 2.68 -8.81 -1.47
N PHE A 126 1.96 -8.42 -2.52
CA PHE A 126 0.72 -9.09 -2.92
C PHE A 126 0.90 -10.59 -3.17
N THR A 127 2.04 -10.98 -3.75
CA THR A 127 2.42 -12.39 -3.98
C THR A 127 2.58 -13.17 -2.67
N ALA A 128 3.15 -12.56 -1.63
CA ALA A 128 3.28 -13.17 -0.31
C ALA A 128 1.90 -13.30 0.38
N ALA A 129 1.00 -12.32 0.17
CA ALA A 129 -0.35 -12.40 0.67
C ALA A 129 -1.15 -13.52 0.00
N ILE A 130 -1.08 -13.68 -1.33
CA ILE A 130 -1.70 -14.82 -2.04
C ILE A 130 -1.14 -16.15 -1.52
N LEU A 131 0.16 -16.23 -1.27
CA LEU A 131 0.78 -17.44 -0.72
C LEU A 131 0.25 -17.76 0.67
N MET A 132 0.13 -16.75 1.54
CA MET A 132 -0.45 -16.90 2.89
C MET A 132 -1.91 -17.37 2.82
N LEU A 133 -2.72 -16.77 1.94
CA LEU A 133 -4.11 -17.16 1.70
C LEU A 133 -4.20 -18.65 1.34
N ARG A 134 -3.41 -19.09 0.36
CA ARG A 134 -3.35 -20.50 -0.05
C ARG A 134 -2.90 -21.43 1.08
N ASN A 135 -1.85 -21.05 1.81
CA ASN A 135 -1.30 -21.86 2.90
C ASN A 135 -2.28 -22.02 4.07
N ALA A 136 -3.20 -21.06 4.24
CA ALA A 136 -4.28 -21.15 5.22
C ALA A 136 -5.46 -22.04 4.77
N GLY A 137 -5.38 -22.67 3.59
CA GLY A 137 -6.39 -23.61 3.08
C GLY A 137 -7.38 -23.01 2.09
N TYR A 138 -7.26 -21.71 1.76
CA TYR A 138 -8.08 -21.04 0.76
C TYR A 138 -7.57 -21.35 -0.66
N THR A 139 -7.83 -22.57 -1.12
CA THR A 139 -7.34 -23.07 -2.42
C THR A 139 -8.35 -22.94 -3.56
N GLY A 140 -9.61 -22.66 -3.25
CA GLY A 140 -10.69 -22.50 -4.24
C GLY A 140 -11.29 -21.11 -4.25
N GLY A 141 -12.27 -20.90 -5.13
CA GLY A 141 -13.07 -19.68 -5.15
C GLY A 141 -12.49 -18.54 -6.00
N LYS A 142 -13.36 -17.55 -6.23
CA LYS A 142 -13.01 -16.28 -6.86
C LYS A 142 -12.97 -15.23 -5.77
N TRP A 143 -11.81 -14.63 -5.61
CA TRP A 143 -11.52 -13.64 -4.59
C TRP A 143 -11.28 -12.28 -5.23
N LYS A 144 -11.82 -11.25 -4.60
CA LYS A 144 -11.43 -9.86 -4.84
C LYS A 144 -10.44 -9.46 -3.75
N ALA A 145 -9.33 -8.87 -4.14
CA ALA A 145 -8.32 -8.33 -3.23
C ALA A 145 -8.29 -6.81 -3.31
N ARG A 146 -8.15 -6.14 -2.16
CA ARG A 146 -7.93 -4.69 -2.08
C ARG A 146 -7.11 -4.33 -0.85
N MET A 147 -6.48 -3.17 -0.88
CA MET A 147 -5.77 -2.64 0.28
C MET A 147 -6.76 -1.96 1.23
N VAL A 148 -6.66 -2.24 2.52
CA VAL A 148 -7.52 -1.65 3.55
C VAL A 148 -6.71 -1.12 4.73
N SER A 149 -7.26 -0.14 5.44
CA SER A 149 -6.72 0.36 6.71
C SER A 149 -7.76 0.30 7.83
N VAL A 150 -7.31 0.02 9.05
CA VAL A 150 -8.10 0.25 10.27
C VAL A 150 -7.70 1.57 10.93
N SER A 151 -8.64 2.23 11.60
CA SER A 151 -8.33 3.37 12.46
C SER A 151 -7.66 2.86 13.75
N GLY A 152 -6.51 3.43 14.10
CA GLY A 152 -5.81 3.03 15.33
C GLY A 152 -4.36 3.52 15.41
N GLY A 153 -4.18 4.70 16.01
CA GLY A 153 -2.96 5.15 16.69
C GLY A 153 -1.68 5.29 15.84
N GLU A 154 -1.18 6.51 15.70
CA GLU A 154 0.24 6.66 15.40
C GLU A 154 1.12 5.99 16.47
N PRO A 155 2.33 5.49 16.12
CA PRO A 155 2.91 5.46 14.79
C PRO A 155 2.99 4.03 14.22
N VAL A 156 2.89 3.93 12.88
CA VAL A 156 3.14 2.76 12.02
C VAL A 156 1.88 1.92 11.71
N MET A 157 1.16 2.39 10.70
CA MET A 157 -0.12 1.88 10.21
C MET A 157 0.01 0.50 9.55
N PRO A 158 -0.75 -0.52 9.96
CA PRO A 158 -0.81 -1.77 9.22
C PRO A 158 -1.86 -1.64 8.12
N TYR A 159 -1.42 -1.48 6.87
CA TYR A 159 -2.31 -1.73 5.75
C TYR A 159 -2.41 -3.24 5.53
N PHE A 160 -3.61 -3.71 5.24
CA PHE A 160 -3.88 -5.12 5.04
C PHE A 160 -4.38 -5.36 3.63
N TRP A 161 -4.00 -6.49 3.06
CA TRP A 161 -4.77 -7.06 1.97
C TRP A 161 -6.06 -7.64 2.54
N GLU A 162 -7.20 -7.07 2.20
CA GLU A 162 -8.49 -7.74 2.34
C GLU A 162 -8.70 -8.63 1.12
N PHE A 163 -9.07 -9.89 1.37
CA PHE A 163 -9.56 -10.82 0.36
C PHE A 163 -11.03 -11.12 0.67
N GLU A 164 -11.89 -10.88 -0.30
CA GLU A 164 -13.33 -11.15 -0.24
C GLU A 164 -13.72 -12.16 -1.31
N GLU A 165 -14.32 -13.28 -0.89
CA GLU A 165 -14.87 -14.27 -1.81
C GLU A 165 -16.26 -13.84 -2.31
N GLU A 166 -16.69 -14.30 -3.49
CA GLU A 166 -18.06 -14.10 -4.00
C GLU A 166 -19.16 -14.52 -2.99
N ALA A 167 -18.90 -15.50 -2.13
CA ALA A 167 -19.83 -15.95 -1.08
C ALA A 167 -19.92 -14.98 0.12
N GLY A 168 -19.08 -13.94 0.16
CA GLY A 168 -19.04 -12.93 1.22
C GLY A 168 -18.07 -13.26 2.37
N GLU A 169 -17.32 -14.37 2.30
CA GLU A 169 -16.24 -14.62 3.23
C GLU A 169 -15.14 -13.56 3.06
N ARG A 170 -14.61 -13.05 4.17
CA ARG A 170 -13.53 -12.05 4.18
C ARG A 170 -12.43 -12.45 5.13
N VAL A 171 -11.19 -12.33 4.64
CA VAL A 171 -9.98 -12.47 5.44
C VAL A 171 -9.02 -11.34 5.14
N TYR A 172 -8.12 -11.09 6.07
CA TYR A 172 -7.16 -9.99 5.99
C TYR A 172 -5.76 -10.53 6.17
N ILE A 173 -4.81 -10.04 5.38
CA ILE A 173 -3.41 -10.43 5.49
C ILE A 173 -2.55 -9.17 5.64
N GLY A 174 -1.73 -9.15 6.70
CA GLY A 174 -0.87 -8.03 7.03
C GLY A 174 0.35 -8.48 7.83
N TYR A 175 1.27 -7.56 8.07
CA TYR A 175 2.41 -7.79 8.95
C TYR A 175 1.97 -7.74 10.41
N ASP A 176 2.32 -8.76 11.18
CA ASP A 176 2.37 -8.71 12.63
C ASP A 176 3.70 -8.09 13.05
N GLN A 177 3.68 -6.80 13.40
CA GLN A 177 4.86 -6.06 13.81
C GLN A 177 5.54 -6.65 15.06
N LYS A 178 4.79 -7.29 15.95
CA LYS A 178 5.34 -7.81 17.21
C LYS A 178 6.23 -9.02 16.95
N ASN A 179 5.84 -9.85 15.99
CA ASN A 179 6.51 -11.13 15.70
C ASN A 179 7.28 -11.10 14.38
N ASP A 180 7.29 -9.96 13.68
CA ASP A 180 8.01 -9.76 12.43
C ASP A 180 7.60 -10.76 11.32
N GLU A 181 6.30 -11.04 11.20
CA GLU A 181 5.79 -12.08 10.32
C GLU A 181 4.51 -11.68 9.58
N ILE A 182 4.24 -12.31 8.44
CA ILE A 182 2.97 -12.13 7.72
C ILE A 182 1.92 -13.05 8.35
N LYS A 183 0.74 -12.52 8.66
CA LYS A 183 -0.37 -13.29 9.25
C LYS A 183 -1.67 -13.13 8.48
N LEU A 184 -2.50 -14.17 8.59
CA LEU A 184 -3.91 -14.13 8.23
C LEU A 184 -4.76 -13.80 9.47
N TYR A 185 -5.73 -12.92 9.29
CA TYR A 185 -6.70 -12.50 10.28
C TYR A 185 -8.11 -12.73 9.72
N SER A 186 -8.98 -13.37 10.49
CA SER A 186 -10.41 -13.49 10.15
C SER A 186 -11.20 -12.21 10.45
N LYS A 187 -10.64 -11.33 11.28
CA LYS A 187 -11.21 -10.03 11.64
C LYS A 187 -10.10 -9.07 12.03
N LEU A 188 -10.25 -7.82 11.63
CA LEU A 188 -9.45 -6.71 12.16
C LEU A 188 -10.25 -6.03 13.28
N VAL A 189 -9.66 -5.89 14.46
CA VAL A 189 -10.25 -5.19 15.59
C VAL A 189 -9.36 -3.99 15.90
N PRO A 190 -9.88 -2.74 15.82
CA PRO A 190 -9.11 -1.53 16.13
C PRO A 190 -8.38 -1.57 17.47
N ASP A 191 -8.98 -2.21 18.48
CA ASP A 191 -8.52 -2.18 19.88
C ASP A 191 -7.55 -3.31 20.28
N LEU A 192 -7.21 -4.25 19.38
CA LEU A 192 -6.34 -5.40 19.70
C LEU A 192 -4.90 -5.26 19.21
N TRP A 193 -4.53 -4.11 18.62
CA TRP A 193 -3.13 -3.80 18.36
C TRP A 193 -2.46 -3.34 19.67
N PRO A 194 -1.24 -3.79 20.00
CA PRO A 194 -0.65 -3.55 21.32
C PRO A 194 -0.32 -2.06 21.53
N ASN A 195 -1.31 -1.29 21.97
CA ASN A 195 -1.13 -0.06 22.71
C ASN A 195 -0.80 -0.37 24.18
N ASP A 196 0.14 -1.29 24.42
CA ASP A 196 0.80 -1.44 25.72
C ASP A 196 1.94 -0.40 25.85
N ARG A 197 1.64 0.86 25.51
CA ARG A 197 2.21 1.97 26.28
C ARG A 197 1.21 2.23 27.38
N LYS A 198 1.34 1.47 28.48
CA LYS A 198 1.02 2.03 29.80
C LYS A 198 1.63 3.42 29.80
N SER A 199 0.79 4.43 29.96
CA SER A 199 1.20 5.76 30.36
C SER A 199 2.31 5.58 31.39
N ASP A 200 3.53 5.92 31.02
CA ASP A 200 4.61 6.00 31.98
C ASP A 200 4.20 7.08 32.97
N PRO A 201 3.86 6.75 34.23
CA PRO A 201 3.47 7.76 35.20
C PRO A 201 4.62 8.72 35.52
N GLN A 202 5.84 8.49 34.99
CA GLN A 202 7.00 9.35 35.18
C GLN A 202 7.22 10.40 34.08
N ASN A 203 6.39 10.46 33.03
CA ASN A 203 6.54 11.50 32.00
C ASN A 203 5.19 12.10 31.57
N PRO A 204 4.56 12.96 32.39
CA PRO A 204 3.37 13.69 31.99
C PRO A 204 3.69 14.63 30.81
N ARG A 205 2.82 14.63 29.79
CA ARG A 205 2.86 15.63 28.71
C ARG A 205 2.83 17.03 29.34
N PRO A 206 3.62 18.01 28.85
CA PRO A 206 3.50 19.38 29.31
C PRO A 206 2.11 19.90 28.92
N ASP A 207 1.30 20.21 29.93
CA ASP A 207 -0.06 20.70 29.79
C ASP A 207 -0.13 21.95 28.90
N SER A 208 -1.11 21.95 27.99
CA SER A 208 -1.50 23.14 27.23
C SER A 208 -1.91 24.29 28.17
N PRO A 209 -1.64 25.56 27.80
CA PRO A 209 -1.92 26.70 28.67
C PRO A 209 -3.43 26.89 28.87
N VAL A 210 -3.82 27.05 30.13
CA VAL A 210 -5.17 27.45 30.52
C VAL A 210 -5.39 28.91 30.14
N SER A 211 -6.44 29.17 29.36
CA SER A 211 -6.91 30.52 29.02
C SER A 211 -7.46 31.21 30.28
N PRO A 212 -7.06 32.45 30.60
CA PRO A 212 -7.58 33.14 31.77
C PRO A 212 -8.98 33.71 31.52
N ALA A 213 -9.81 33.66 32.56
CA ALA A 213 -11.07 34.41 32.67
C ALA A 213 -10.80 35.83 33.18
#